data_AF-A0A7R9BX99-F1
#
_entry.id   AF-A0A7R9BX99-F1
#
_cell.length_a   1.000
_cell.length_b   1.000
_cell.length_c   1.000
_cell.angle_alpha   90.00
_cell.angle_beta   90.00
_cell.angle_gamma   90.00
#
_symmetry.space_group_name_H-M   'P 1'
#
loop_
_entity.id
_entity.type
_entity.pdbx_description
1 polymer ?
#
loop_
_entity_poly.entity_id
_entity_poly.type
_entity_poly.pdbx_seq_one_letter_code
_entity_poly.pdbx_strand_id
1 'polypeptide(L)'
;METTKRASNNGGHCGTDADGKIRMSKPFAVGLAVLFVGATVAVGLLVYNFADPVGGGNDDSVLATTMSPSTALSPQLLKDVRLPTHLKPLMYDVRLLPFVEEAKDWRIDGYVKVYMSCTSPGRNVTLHLLEIVVDESSIIVENVDTGARIPVTDIGYDKARQFMTVNLGEDLRPGMQYSLEIGKFDAVLNDKLAGFYRSKYEHQGSIR
;
A
#
# COMPACT_ATOMS: atom_id res chain seq x y z
N MET A 1 16.49 45.47 -55.56
CA MET A 1 17.34 44.26 -55.46
C MET A 1 17.95 44.27 -54.08
N GLU A 2 17.37 43.55 -53.13
CA GLU A 2 18.09 42.99 -51.97
C GLU A 2 17.15 42.00 -51.28
N THR A 3 17.61 40.75 -51.19
CA THR A 3 16.85 39.59 -50.74
C THR A 3 17.22 39.25 -49.31
N THR A 4 16.27 39.36 -48.37
CA THR A 4 16.43 38.91 -46.98
C THR A 4 16.25 37.39 -46.90
N LYS A 5 17.36 36.70 -46.61
CA LYS A 5 17.45 35.25 -46.40
C LYS A 5 16.94 34.91 -45.00
N ARG A 6 15.78 34.25 -44.89
CA ARG A 6 15.26 33.72 -43.63
C ARG A 6 15.94 32.37 -43.35
N ALA A 7 16.70 32.30 -42.25
CA ALA A 7 17.32 31.07 -41.77
C ALA A 7 16.25 30.10 -41.26
N SER A 8 16.25 28.89 -41.82
CA SER A 8 15.45 27.75 -41.34
C SER A 8 16.22 27.07 -40.21
N ASN A 9 15.69 27.16 -38.99
CA ASN A 9 16.18 26.42 -37.82
C ASN A 9 15.44 25.08 -37.77
N ASN A 10 16.15 23.97 -37.98
CA ASN A 10 15.56 22.63 -38.04
C ASN A 10 16.03 21.80 -36.82
N GLY A 11 15.29 21.92 -35.72
CA GLY A 11 15.44 21.09 -34.52
C GLY A 11 14.27 20.11 -34.41
N GLY A 12 14.37 18.96 -35.06
CA GLY A 12 13.42 17.85 -34.90
C GLY A 12 14.02 16.76 -34.03
N HIS A 13 13.63 16.68 -32.76
CA HIS A 13 13.98 15.57 -31.87
C HIS A 13 12.69 14.97 -31.31
N CYS A 14 12.48 13.69 -31.64
CA CYS A 14 11.34 12.83 -31.33
C CYS A 14 10.08 13.08 -32.19
N GLY A 15 9.78 12.11 -33.07
CA GLY A 15 8.53 12.01 -33.80
C GLY A 15 8.04 10.56 -33.79
N THR A 16 6.79 10.36 -33.39
CA THR A 16 6.07 9.08 -33.39
C THR A 16 5.34 8.91 -34.72
N ASP A 17 5.49 7.74 -35.36
CA ASP A 17 4.70 7.34 -36.52
C ASP A 17 3.36 6.72 -36.07
N ALA A 18 2.37 6.67 -36.97
CA ALA A 18 1.01 6.19 -36.74
C ALA A 18 0.91 4.69 -36.31
N ASP A 19 2.03 3.95 -36.35
CA ASP A 19 2.16 2.56 -35.89
C ASP A 19 2.77 2.41 -34.48
N GLY A 20 2.94 3.49 -33.71
CA GLY A 20 3.40 3.43 -32.31
C GLY A 20 4.86 2.98 -32.11
N LYS A 21 5.65 2.88 -33.19
CA LYS A 21 7.05 2.47 -33.14
C LYS A 21 7.97 3.66 -32.88
N ILE A 22 8.68 3.65 -31.75
CA ILE A 22 9.64 4.70 -31.38
C ILE A 22 10.86 4.61 -32.32
N ARG A 23 11.03 5.59 -33.21
CA ARG A 23 12.22 5.73 -34.06
C ARG A 23 13.25 6.61 -33.35
N MET A 24 14.18 5.97 -32.65
CA MET A 24 15.26 6.65 -31.95
C MET A 24 16.45 6.88 -32.89
N SER A 25 16.98 8.12 -32.94
CA SER A 25 18.16 8.42 -33.73
C SER A 25 19.40 7.79 -33.07
N LYS A 26 20.33 7.26 -33.89
CA LYS A 26 21.60 6.67 -33.41
C LYS A 26 22.34 7.55 -32.38
N PRO A 27 22.50 8.88 -32.57
CA PRO A 27 23.17 9.71 -31.57
C PRO A 27 22.39 9.83 -30.25
N PHE A 28 21.05 9.77 -30.28
CA PHE A 28 20.22 9.82 -29.08
C PHE A 28 20.31 8.52 -28.27
N ALA A 29 20.33 7.36 -28.94
CA ALA A 29 20.55 6.07 -28.28
C ALA A 29 21.92 5.98 -27.61
N VAL A 30 22.96 6.51 -28.26
CA VAL A 30 24.31 6.61 -27.68
C VAL A 30 24.31 7.53 -26.46
N GLY A 31 23.62 8.67 -26.52
CA GLY A 31 23.47 9.57 -25.38
C GLY A 31 22.82 8.89 -24.17
N LEU A 32 21.76 8.11 -24.39
CA LEU A 32 21.05 7.40 -23.33
C LEU A 32 21.91 6.28 -22.69
N ALA A 33 22.70 5.57 -23.50
CA ALA A 33 23.64 4.57 -23.02
C ALA A 33 24.78 5.20 -22.19
N VAL A 34 25.35 6.32 -22.63
CA VAL A 34 26.39 7.05 -21.88
C VAL A 34 25.84 7.56 -20.54
N LEU A 35 24.59 8.04 -20.52
CA LEU A 35 23.94 8.53 -19.30
C LEU A 35 23.70 7.39 -18.29
N PHE A 36 23.27 6.22 -18.77
CA PHE A 36 23.09 5.04 -17.93
C PHE A 36 24.41 4.56 -17.32
N VAL A 37 25.48 4.44 -18.12
CA VAL A 37 26.81 4.07 -17.62
C VAL A 37 27.33 5.12 -16.63
N GLY A 38 27.18 6.40 -16.94
CA GLY A 38 27.57 7.50 -16.04
C GLY A 38 26.85 7.44 -14.68
N ALA A 39 25.55 7.17 -14.68
CA ALA A 39 24.77 7.03 -13.45
C ALA A 39 25.25 5.84 -12.60
N THR A 40 25.52 4.68 -13.23
CA THR A 40 26.03 3.50 -12.50
C THR A 40 27.40 3.72 -11.87
N VAL A 41 28.31 4.39 -12.58
CA VAL A 41 29.65 4.73 -12.07
C VAL A 41 29.56 5.76 -10.94
N ALA A 42 28.69 6.77 -11.06
CA ALA A 42 28.49 7.77 -10.02
C ALA A 42 27.95 7.15 -8.72
N VAL A 43 26.99 6.23 -8.81
CA VAL A 43 26.47 5.49 -7.65
C VAL A 43 27.57 4.61 -7.04
N GLY A 44 28.35 3.91 -7.86
CA GLY A 44 29.47 3.10 -7.39
C GLY A 44 30.53 3.93 -6.64
N LEU A 45 30.88 5.11 -7.14
CA LEU A 45 31.78 6.06 -6.49
C LEU A 45 31.18 6.63 -5.19
N LEU A 46 29.87 6.89 -5.15
CA LEU A 46 29.19 7.34 -3.94
C LEU A 46 29.26 6.28 -2.85
N VAL A 47 28.93 5.03 -3.18
CA VAL A 47 29.06 3.91 -2.23
C VAL A 47 30.51 3.72 -1.79
N TYR A 48 31.47 3.82 -2.72
CA TYR A 48 32.89 3.68 -2.38
C TYR A 48 33.40 4.76 -1.43
N ASN A 49 32.99 6.02 -1.62
CA ASN A 49 33.45 7.14 -0.80
C ASN A 49 32.69 7.30 0.53
N PHE A 50 31.45 6.79 0.61
CA PHE A 50 30.58 6.96 1.79
C PHE A 50 30.26 5.65 2.53
N ALA A 51 30.81 4.51 2.10
CA ALA A 51 30.79 3.29 2.91
C ALA A 51 31.95 3.34 3.90
N ASP A 52 31.64 3.35 5.19
CA ASP A 52 32.64 3.16 6.24
C ASP A 52 33.31 1.78 6.06
N PRO A 53 34.65 1.70 6.06
CA PRO A 53 35.32 0.41 6.07
C PRO A 53 34.99 -0.29 7.38
N VAL A 54 34.35 -1.46 7.29
CA VAL A 54 34.22 -2.38 8.43
C VAL A 54 35.65 -2.70 8.90
N GLY A 55 36.02 -2.10 10.02
CA GLY A 55 37.33 -2.24 10.65
C GLY A 55 37.55 -3.67 11.11
N GLY A 56 38.51 -4.34 10.48
CA GLY A 56 39.11 -5.56 10.98
C GLY A 56 40.28 -5.22 11.91
N GLY A 57 40.21 -5.70 13.15
CA GLY A 57 41.31 -5.81 14.09
C GLY A 57 41.24 -7.18 14.77
N ASN A 58 42.23 -8.03 14.47
CA ASN A 58 42.54 -9.34 15.07
C ASN A 58 42.88 -9.15 16.57
N ASP A 59 42.85 -10.10 17.51
CA ASP A 59 43.22 -11.52 17.57
C ASP A 59 42.66 -12.07 18.93
N ASP A 60 41.87 -13.15 18.98
CA ASP A 60 42.35 -14.52 19.26
C ASP A 60 41.20 -15.55 19.15
N SER A 61 41.57 -16.76 18.68
CA SER A 61 40.86 -18.05 18.66
C SER A 61 40.41 -18.58 17.28
N VAL A 62 40.98 -19.74 16.96
CA VAL A 62 41.16 -20.31 15.63
C VAL A 62 40.18 -21.47 15.41
N LEU A 63 39.39 -21.34 14.34
CA LEU A 63 38.87 -22.35 13.40
C LEU A 63 37.92 -23.46 13.91
N ALA A 64 36.63 -23.30 13.61
CA ALA A 64 36.05 -23.93 12.41
C ALA A 64 34.57 -23.52 12.26
N THR A 65 34.28 -22.52 11.43
CA THR A 65 32.91 -22.25 10.98
C THR A 65 32.86 -22.30 9.47
N THR A 66 32.57 -23.51 9.01
CA THR A 66 31.68 -23.86 7.91
C THR A 66 31.17 -22.66 7.09
N MET A 67 31.53 -22.62 5.81
CA MET A 67 30.90 -21.74 4.83
C MET A 67 29.38 -21.99 4.83
N SER A 68 28.62 -20.97 5.24
CA SER A 68 27.17 -21.00 5.25
C SER A 68 26.66 -20.94 3.80
N PRO A 69 25.88 -21.93 3.32
CA PRO A 69 25.32 -21.88 1.99
C PRO A 69 24.13 -20.93 1.95
N SER A 70 24.14 -20.08 0.94
CA SER A 70 22.99 -19.57 0.17
C SER A 70 21.63 -19.50 0.88
N THR A 71 21.19 -18.25 1.10
CA THR A 71 19.85 -17.83 1.54
C THR A 71 18.73 -18.53 0.77
N ALA A 72 18.28 -19.68 1.27
CA ALA A 72 16.91 -20.13 1.04
C ALA A 72 15.99 -19.24 1.88
N LEU A 73 15.04 -18.56 1.21
CA LEU A 73 14.03 -17.71 1.85
C LEU A 73 13.14 -18.60 2.73
N SER A 74 13.52 -18.79 4.00
CA SER A 74 12.62 -19.34 5.01
C SER A 74 11.38 -18.44 5.07
N PRO A 75 10.15 -18.99 5.12
CA PRO A 75 8.98 -18.20 5.44
C PRO A 75 9.26 -17.54 6.79
N GLN A 76 9.43 -16.22 6.80
CA GLN A 76 9.61 -15.48 8.03
C GLN A 76 8.30 -15.63 8.80
N LEU A 77 8.33 -16.36 9.92
CA LEU A 77 7.16 -16.56 10.76
C LEU A 77 6.68 -15.19 11.25
N LEU A 78 5.50 -14.77 10.78
CA LEU A 78 4.87 -13.54 11.24
C LEU A 78 4.59 -13.65 12.74
N LYS A 79 5.21 -12.77 13.52
CA LYS A 79 4.96 -12.62 14.95
C LYS A 79 3.80 -11.67 15.18
N ASP A 80 3.11 -11.82 16.30
CA ASP A 80 2.08 -10.88 16.77
C ASP A 80 0.93 -10.63 15.77
N VAL A 81 0.39 -11.72 15.21
CA VAL A 81 -0.75 -11.73 14.28
C VAL A 81 -2.12 -11.62 14.97
N ARG A 82 -2.15 -11.63 16.31
CA ARG A 82 -3.39 -11.48 17.09
C ARG A 82 -3.67 -9.99 17.33
N LEU A 83 -4.93 -9.61 17.24
CA LEU A 83 -5.35 -8.25 17.59
C LEU A 83 -5.07 -7.94 19.07
N PRO A 84 -4.75 -6.68 19.40
CA PRO A 84 -4.75 -6.19 20.78
C PRO A 84 -6.09 -6.47 21.47
N THR A 85 -6.05 -6.77 22.77
CA THR A 85 -7.22 -7.24 23.50
C THR A 85 -7.97 -6.15 24.28
N HIS A 86 -7.46 -4.91 24.27
CA HIS A 86 -7.98 -3.81 25.08
C HIS A 86 -9.36 -3.34 24.64
N LEU A 87 -9.74 -3.58 23.38
CA LEU A 87 -11.09 -3.33 22.86
C LEU A 87 -11.79 -4.64 22.53
N LYS A 88 -13.07 -4.73 22.92
CA LYS A 88 -13.95 -5.86 22.59
C LYS A 88 -15.12 -5.35 21.75
N PRO A 89 -15.35 -5.90 20.54
CA PRO A 89 -16.51 -5.50 19.75
C PRO A 89 -17.80 -5.94 20.43
N LEU A 90 -18.82 -5.09 20.31
CA LEU A 90 -20.16 -5.31 20.85
C LEU A 90 -21.18 -5.49 19.72
N MET A 91 -21.10 -4.63 18.70
CA MET A 91 -22.04 -4.60 17.58
C MET A 91 -21.36 -4.00 16.35
N TYR A 92 -21.78 -4.46 15.18
CA TYR A 92 -21.42 -3.87 13.90
C TYR A 92 -22.69 -3.39 13.19
N ASP A 93 -22.67 -2.15 12.71
CA ASP A 93 -23.57 -1.67 11.67
C ASP A 93 -22.81 -1.74 10.34
N VAL A 94 -23.23 -2.64 9.45
CA VAL A 94 -22.56 -2.92 8.17
C VAL A 94 -23.54 -2.67 7.05
N ARG A 95 -23.14 -1.83 6.09
CA ARG A 95 -23.93 -1.56 4.88
C ARG A 95 -23.04 -1.75 3.66
N LEU A 96 -23.51 -2.56 2.71
CA LEU A 96 -22.79 -2.89 1.48
C LEU A 96 -23.70 -2.62 0.30
N LEU A 97 -23.22 -1.83 -0.66
CA LEU A 97 -23.88 -1.60 -1.94
C LEU A 97 -23.07 -2.29 -3.04
N PRO A 98 -23.44 -3.53 -3.44
CA PRO A 98 -22.77 -4.24 -4.51
C PRO A 98 -23.22 -3.75 -5.89
N PHE A 99 -22.26 -3.52 -6.78
CA PHE A 99 -22.50 -3.24 -8.19
C PHE A 99 -22.15 -4.49 -9.01
N VAL A 100 -23.18 -5.26 -9.38
CA VAL A 100 -23.04 -6.56 -10.05
C VAL A 100 -23.09 -6.49 -11.58
N GLU A 101 -22.77 -5.32 -12.14
CA GLU A 101 -22.75 -5.10 -13.59
C GLU A 101 -21.31 -4.87 -14.04
N GLU A 102 -20.93 -5.43 -15.18
CA GLU A 102 -19.58 -5.25 -15.74
C GLU A 102 -19.25 -3.78 -16.01
N ALA A 103 -20.23 -3.01 -16.49
CA ALA A 103 -20.10 -1.56 -16.73
C ALA A 103 -19.85 -0.74 -15.45
N LYS A 104 -19.96 -1.35 -14.27
CA LYS A 104 -19.75 -0.73 -12.95
C LYS A 104 -18.58 -1.35 -12.19
N ASP A 105 -17.70 -2.06 -12.90
CA ASP A 105 -16.42 -2.59 -12.42
C ASP A 105 -16.52 -3.60 -11.26
N TRP A 106 -17.68 -4.22 -11.06
CA TRP A 106 -17.85 -5.24 -10.02
C TRP A 106 -17.36 -4.77 -8.66
N ARG A 107 -17.85 -3.62 -8.20
CA ARG A 107 -17.37 -2.97 -6.98
C ARG A 107 -18.38 -3.07 -5.85
N ILE A 108 -17.92 -2.73 -4.66
CA ILE A 108 -18.73 -2.57 -3.45
C ILE A 108 -18.42 -1.20 -2.90
N ASP A 109 -19.46 -0.40 -2.71
CA ASP A 109 -19.38 0.81 -1.89
C ASP A 109 -19.89 0.42 -0.50
N GLY A 110 -19.06 0.62 0.53
CA GLY A 110 -19.29 0.09 1.86
C GLY A 110 -19.23 1.13 2.96
N TYR A 111 -19.89 0.80 4.06
CA TYR A 111 -19.89 1.53 5.32
C TYR A 111 -19.81 0.54 6.47
N VAL A 112 -19.05 0.88 7.51
CA VAL A 112 -19.09 0.13 8.77
C VAL A 112 -18.98 1.04 9.96
N LYS A 113 -19.79 0.78 11.00
CA LYS A 113 -19.60 1.34 12.34
C LYS A 113 -19.50 0.22 13.36
N VAL A 114 -18.38 0.18 14.06
CA VAL A 114 -18.06 -0.84 15.07
C VAL A 114 -18.21 -0.22 16.45
N TYR A 115 -19.09 -0.78 17.27
CA TYR A 115 -19.24 -0.41 18.67
C TYR A 115 -18.38 -1.34 19.53
N MET A 116 -17.64 -0.80 20.48
CA MET A 116 -16.64 -1.53 21.26
C MET A 116 -16.67 -1.13 22.73
N SER A 117 -16.42 -2.08 23.63
CA SER A 117 -16.12 -1.80 25.04
C SER A 117 -14.61 -1.80 25.27
N CYS A 118 -14.14 -0.82 26.05
CA CYS A 118 -12.75 -0.75 26.46
C CYS A 118 -12.55 -1.52 27.78
N THR A 119 -11.62 -2.46 27.78
CA THR A 119 -11.32 -3.36 28.92
C THR A 119 -10.01 -2.99 29.63
N SER A 120 -9.09 -2.34 28.94
CA SER A 120 -7.84 -1.79 29.48
C SER A 120 -7.46 -0.52 28.71
N PRO A 121 -6.66 0.40 29.28
CA PRO A 121 -6.28 1.63 28.58
C PRO A 121 -5.58 1.36 27.24
N GLY A 122 -5.78 2.24 26.26
CA GLY A 122 -5.09 2.18 24.96
C GLY A 122 -5.35 3.42 24.11
N ARG A 123 -4.47 3.66 23.12
CA ARG A 123 -4.52 4.83 22.21
C ARG A 123 -4.74 4.46 20.75
N ASN A 124 -5.32 3.30 20.49
CA ASN A 124 -5.60 2.89 19.12
C ASN A 124 -6.85 2.02 19.04
N VAL A 125 -7.40 1.97 17.83
CA VAL A 125 -8.30 0.91 17.39
C VAL A 125 -7.58 0.15 16.29
N THR A 126 -7.37 -1.15 16.47
CA THR A 126 -6.75 -2.01 15.45
C THR A 126 -7.75 -3.07 15.01
N LEU A 127 -7.91 -3.23 13.70
CA LEU A 127 -8.81 -4.20 13.09
C LEU A 127 -8.14 -4.88 11.89
N HIS A 128 -8.72 -6.01 11.48
CA HIS A 128 -8.29 -6.66 10.25
C HIS A 128 -8.84 -5.94 9.02
N LEU A 129 -7.99 -5.80 8.00
CA LEU A 129 -8.34 -5.22 6.71
C LEU A 129 -7.55 -5.91 5.59
N LEU A 130 -8.25 -6.41 4.57
CA LEU A 130 -7.67 -7.09 3.42
C LEU A 130 -8.46 -6.74 2.15
N GLU A 131 -7.76 -6.30 1.10
CA GLU A 131 -8.35 -5.98 -0.22
C GLU A 131 -9.53 -4.98 -0.18
N ILE A 132 -9.51 -4.06 0.80
CA ILE A 132 -10.46 -2.95 0.96
C ILE A 132 -9.68 -1.64 0.90
N VAL A 133 -10.23 -0.63 0.22
CA VAL A 133 -9.69 0.74 0.16
C VAL A 133 -10.57 1.62 1.04
N VAL A 134 -10.02 2.18 2.10
CA VAL A 134 -10.76 3.04 3.03
C VAL A 134 -10.57 4.50 2.65
N ASP A 135 -11.66 5.27 2.66
CA ASP A 135 -11.56 6.73 2.68
C ASP A 135 -11.24 7.17 4.11
N GLU A 136 -9.96 7.42 4.38
CA GLU A 136 -9.48 7.82 5.70
C GLU A 136 -10.15 9.09 6.23
N SER A 137 -10.60 10.00 5.34
CA SER A 137 -11.30 11.23 5.74
C SER A 137 -12.69 10.96 6.32
N SER A 138 -13.23 9.77 6.06
CA SER A 138 -14.52 9.29 6.58
C SER A 138 -14.41 8.60 7.94
N ILE A 139 -13.20 8.47 8.49
CA ILE A 139 -12.99 7.79 9.77
C ILE A 139 -13.36 8.70 10.94
N ILE A 140 -14.21 8.20 11.81
CA ILE A 140 -14.64 8.91 13.02
C ILE A 140 -14.53 7.94 14.21
N VAL A 141 -13.91 8.40 15.31
CA VAL A 141 -13.92 7.69 16.59
C VAL A 141 -14.63 8.54 17.62
N GLU A 142 -15.58 7.96 18.33
CA GLU A 142 -16.42 8.67 19.30
C GLU A 142 -16.59 7.87 20.58
N ASN A 143 -16.66 8.55 21.73
CA ASN A 143 -17.20 7.97 22.95
C ASN A 143 -18.73 7.84 22.79
N VAL A 144 -19.25 6.64 23.00
CA VAL A 144 -20.67 6.33 22.74
C VAL A 144 -21.60 7.03 23.72
N ASP A 145 -21.19 7.18 24.98
CA ASP A 145 -22.03 7.74 26.04
C ASP A 145 -22.11 9.27 25.94
N THR A 146 -21.00 9.93 25.60
CA THR A 146 -20.91 11.40 25.54
C THR A 146 -21.07 11.97 24.14
N GLY A 147 -20.92 11.16 23.09
CA GLY A 147 -20.83 11.61 21.70
C GLY A 147 -19.56 12.41 21.40
N ALA A 148 -18.61 12.49 22.33
CA ALA A 148 -17.38 13.25 22.14
C ALA A 148 -16.48 12.55 21.11
N ARG A 149 -16.02 13.30 20.12
CA ARG A 149 -15.05 12.82 19.13
C ARG A 149 -13.68 12.68 19.76
N ILE A 150 -13.05 11.53 19.50
CA ILE A 150 -11.67 11.26 19.85
C ILE A 150 -10.80 11.62 18.65
N PRO A 151 -9.82 12.52 18.78
CA PRO A 151 -8.97 12.91 17.66
C PRO A 151 -8.21 11.70 17.08
N VAL A 152 -8.33 11.49 15.77
CA VAL A 152 -7.47 10.56 15.02
C VAL A 152 -6.19 11.31 14.65
N THR A 153 -5.04 10.70 14.93
CA THR A 153 -3.71 11.30 14.74
C THR A 153 -2.96 10.73 13.56
N ASP A 154 -3.17 9.44 13.28
CA ASP A 154 -2.50 8.70 12.22
C ASP A 154 -3.25 7.40 11.93
N ILE A 155 -3.14 6.88 10.70
CA ILE A 155 -3.70 5.60 10.29
C ILE A 155 -2.58 4.77 9.64
N GLY A 156 -2.29 3.62 10.25
CA GLY A 156 -1.26 2.70 9.79
C GLY A 156 -1.83 1.43 9.17
N TYR A 157 -1.11 0.88 8.19
CA TYR A 157 -1.46 -0.37 7.52
C TYR A 157 -0.31 -1.38 7.59
N ASP A 158 -0.60 -2.58 8.07
CA ASP A 158 0.31 -3.72 8.04
C ASP A 158 -0.25 -4.79 7.11
N LYS A 159 0.24 -4.82 5.86
CA LYS A 159 -0.24 -5.76 4.83
C LYS A 159 0.08 -7.21 5.17
N ALA A 160 1.16 -7.47 5.90
CA ALA A 160 1.58 -8.83 6.23
C ALA A 160 0.67 -9.44 7.30
N ARG A 161 0.30 -8.66 8.31
CA ARG A 161 -0.65 -9.06 9.36
C ARG A 161 -2.11 -8.75 9.03
N GLN A 162 -2.35 -8.07 7.91
CA GLN A 162 -3.66 -7.60 7.47
C GLN A 162 -4.31 -6.71 8.53
N PHE A 163 -3.55 -5.76 9.09
CA PHE A 163 -4.05 -4.81 10.07
C PHE A 163 -4.23 -3.42 9.46
N MET A 164 -5.29 -2.75 9.91
CA MET A 164 -5.41 -1.30 9.91
C MET A 164 -5.44 -0.83 11.37
N THR A 165 -4.60 0.14 11.71
CA THR A 165 -4.50 0.73 13.05
C THR A 165 -4.82 2.20 12.98
N VAL A 166 -5.86 2.62 13.69
CA VAL A 166 -6.25 4.03 13.86
C VAL A 166 -5.66 4.51 15.18
N ASN A 167 -4.67 5.40 15.11
CA ASN A 167 -3.98 5.97 16.27
C ASN A 167 -4.72 7.22 16.78
N LEU A 168 -4.88 7.33 18.10
CA LEU A 168 -5.73 8.33 18.74
C LEU A 168 -4.93 9.33 19.58
N GLY A 169 -5.40 10.57 19.63
CA GLY A 169 -4.81 11.65 20.43
C GLY A 169 -5.11 11.54 21.93
N GLU A 170 -6.06 10.69 22.32
CA GLU A 170 -6.50 10.50 23.70
C GLU A 170 -6.56 9.03 24.09
N ASP A 171 -6.44 8.75 25.39
CA ASP A 171 -6.57 7.41 25.94
C ASP A 171 -8.03 6.95 26.01
N LEU A 172 -8.29 5.77 25.44
CA LEU A 172 -9.52 5.02 25.65
C LEU A 172 -9.53 4.48 27.08
N ARG A 173 -10.63 4.71 27.81
CA ARG A 173 -10.72 4.41 29.24
C ARG A 173 -11.48 3.12 29.50
N PRO A 174 -10.97 2.24 30.38
CA PRO A 174 -11.68 1.01 30.75
C PRO A 174 -13.10 1.27 31.25
N GLY A 175 -14.02 0.38 30.92
CA GLY A 175 -15.44 0.48 31.29
C GLY A 175 -16.27 1.44 30.43
N MET A 176 -15.64 2.24 29.56
CA MET A 176 -16.34 3.09 28.60
C MET A 176 -16.57 2.38 27.27
N GLN A 177 -17.54 2.87 26.50
CA GLN A 177 -17.83 2.41 25.15
C GLN A 177 -17.41 3.44 24.10
N TYR A 178 -16.92 2.93 22.98
CA TYR A 178 -16.44 3.71 21.85
C TYR A 178 -17.00 3.16 20.55
N SER A 179 -17.11 4.02 19.54
CA SER A 179 -17.40 3.60 18.18
C SER A 179 -16.28 3.99 17.23
N LEU A 180 -15.95 3.11 16.29
CA LEU A 180 -15.16 3.41 15.11
C LEU A 180 -16.10 3.36 13.91
N GLU A 181 -16.25 4.47 13.21
CA GLU A 181 -16.96 4.58 11.96
C GLU A 181 -15.97 4.69 10.81
N ILE A 182 -16.18 3.91 9.76
CA ILE A 182 -15.58 4.05 8.44
C ILE A 182 -16.74 4.40 7.52
N GLY A 183 -16.92 5.70 7.28
CA GLY A 183 -18.05 6.23 6.53
C GLY A 183 -18.08 5.80 5.06
N LYS A 184 -16.91 5.52 4.49
CA LYS A 184 -16.78 5.02 3.12
C LYS A 184 -15.57 4.10 2.98
N PHE A 185 -15.80 2.94 2.37
CA PHE A 185 -14.75 2.11 1.80
C PHE A 185 -15.20 1.53 0.47
N ASP A 186 -14.22 1.23 -0.39
CA ASP A 186 -14.42 0.60 -1.68
C ASP A 186 -13.76 -0.79 -1.68
N ALA A 187 -14.40 -1.78 -2.30
CA ALA A 187 -13.83 -3.12 -2.49
C ALA A 187 -14.26 -3.72 -3.82
N VAL A 188 -13.55 -4.75 -4.27
CA VAL A 188 -13.87 -5.47 -5.51
C VAL A 188 -14.68 -6.73 -5.19
N LEU A 189 -15.82 -6.92 -5.87
CA LEU A 189 -16.50 -8.21 -6.00
C LEU A 189 -15.63 -9.13 -6.84
N ASN A 190 -14.66 -9.74 -6.19
CA ASN A 190 -13.69 -10.65 -6.80
C ASN A 190 -14.36 -11.97 -7.25
N ASP A 191 -13.64 -12.77 -8.02
CA ASP A 191 -14.02 -14.11 -8.48
C ASP A 191 -13.18 -15.23 -7.83
N LYS A 192 -12.52 -14.93 -6.70
CA LYS A 192 -11.56 -15.82 -6.02
C LYS A 192 -12.21 -16.73 -4.97
N LEU A 193 -13.55 -16.75 -4.88
CA LEU A 193 -14.31 -17.51 -3.86
C LEU A 193 -13.90 -17.19 -2.42
N ALA A 194 -13.46 -15.97 -2.16
CA ALA A 194 -13.00 -15.50 -0.85
C ALA A 194 -13.56 -14.11 -0.54
N GLY A 195 -13.94 -13.90 0.72
CA GLY A 195 -14.56 -12.64 1.16
C GLY A 195 -15.94 -12.45 0.52
N PHE A 196 -16.25 -11.20 0.13
CA PHE A 196 -17.46 -10.91 -0.64
C PHE A 196 -17.15 -10.96 -2.13
N TYR A 197 -17.70 -11.97 -2.82
CA TYR A 197 -17.31 -12.34 -4.18
C TYR A 197 -18.53 -12.46 -5.10
N ARG A 198 -18.27 -12.44 -6.40
CA ARG A 198 -19.26 -12.72 -7.45
C ARG A 198 -19.11 -14.14 -7.97
N SER A 199 -20.23 -14.74 -8.34
CA SER A 199 -20.27 -16.02 -9.06
C SER A 199 -21.17 -15.85 -10.28
N LYS A 200 -20.96 -16.72 -11.28
CA LYS A 200 -21.74 -16.75 -12.52
C LYS A 200 -22.37 -18.12 -12.71
N TYR A 201 -23.53 -18.16 -13.34
CA TYR A 201 -24.23 -19.41 -13.66
C TYR A 201 -24.81 -19.37 -15.07
N GLU A 202 -25.00 -20.53 -15.67
CA GLU A 202 -25.67 -20.64 -16.97
C GLU A 202 -27.17 -20.80 -16.79
N HIS A 203 -27.96 -20.02 -17.52
CA HIS A 203 -29.40 -20.12 -17.57
C HIS A 203 -29.90 -19.99 -19.01
N GLN A 204 -30.52 -21.05 -19.53
CA GLN A 204 -31.06 -21.11 -20.90
C GLN A 204 -30.01 -20.74 -21.97
N GLY A 205 -28.79 -21.27 -21.83
CA GLY A 205 -27.68 -20.99 -22.76
C GLY A 205 -27.04 -19.60 -22.63
N SER A 206 -27.46 -18.80 -21.64
CA SER A 206 -26.87 -17.49 -21.34
C SER A 206 -26.14 -17.51 -20.01
N ILE A 207 -24.94 -16.93 -19.96
CA ILE A 207 -24.21 -16.70 -18.70
C ILE A 207 -24.87 -15.52 -17.97
N ARG A 208 -25.13 -15.70 -16.68
CA ARG A 208 -25.70 -14.72 -15.76
C ARG A 208 -24.77 -14.47 -14.59
#